data_AF-A0A6I0ESZ4-F1
#
_entry.id   AF-A0A6I0ESZ4-F1
#
_cell.length_a   1.000
_cell.length_b   1.000
_cell.length_c   1.000
_cell.angle_alpha   90.00
_cell.angle_beta   90.00
_cell.angle_gamma   90.00
#
_symmetry.space_group_name_H-M   'P 1'
#
loop_
_entity.id
_entity.type
_entity.pdbx_description
1 polymer ?
#
loop_
_entity_poly.entity_id
_entity_poly.type
_entity_poly.pdbx_seq_one_letter_code
_entity_poly.pdbx_strand_id
1 'polypeptide(L)' 'MDESNCFGYYKGKCQILNVRKCQDPECAFYKTKKQFEQDRQKALERINSLDELTRERIIELYYDGRMELLEGEEAS' A
#
# COMPACT_ATOMS: atom_id res chain seq x y z
N MET A 1 -4.98 5.23 19.33
CA MET A 1 -4.21 4.61 18.23
C MET A 1 -3.24 3.62 18.84
N ASP A 2 -3.12 2.39 18.32
CA ASP A 2 -2.11 1.42 18.76
C ASP A 2 -1.01 1.35 17.71
N GLU A 3 0.19 1.85 18.03
CA GLU A 3 1.30 1.92 17.06
C GLU A 3 1.72 0.53 16.58
N SER A 4 1.64 -0.49 17.44
CA SER A 4 2.01 -1.87 17.12
C SER A 4 1.10 -2.51 16.08
N ASN A 5 -0.15 -2.05 15.99
CA ASN A 5 -1.13 -2.50 15.00
C ASN A 5 -1.04 -1.74 13.66
N CYS A 6 -0.20 -0.70 13.56
CA CYS A 6 -0.01 0.04 12.32
C CYS A 6 0.78 -0.77 11.29
N PHE A 7 0.37 -0.72 10.01
CA PHE A 7 1.12 -1.37 8.92
C PHE A 7 2.55 -0.85 8.78
N GLY A 8 2.76 0.42 9.13
CA GLY A 8 4.05 1.09 9.08
C GLY A 8 4.97 0.80 10.26
N TYR A 9 4.53 0.04 11.27
CA TYR A 9 5.34 -0.26 12.45
C TYR A 9 6.19 -1.51 12.23
N TYR A 10 7.51 -1.37 12.37
CA TYR A 10 8.46 -2.46 12.22
C TYR A 10 9.66 -2.28 13.14
N LYS A 11 9.98 -3.32 13.93
CA LYS A 11 11.10 -3.37 14.89
C LYS A 11 11.19 -2.12 15.79
N GLY A 12 10.08 -1.73 16.40
CA GLY A 12 10.07 -0.61 17.36
C GLY A 12 10.03 0.79 16.75
N LYS A 13 9.87 0.91 15.42
CA LYS A 13 9.86 2.22 14.75
C LYS A 13 8.88 2.26 13.57
N CYS A 14 8.39 3.46 13.27
CA CYS A 14 7.65 3.75 12.05
C CYS A 14 8.59 3.71 10.82
N GLN A 15 8.15 3.05 9.75
CA GLN A 15 8.86 3.03 8.46
C GLN A 15 8.35 4.11 7.49
N ILE A 16 7.19 4.71 7.78
CA ILE A 16 6.56 5.72 6.89
C ILE A 16 7.07 7.12 7.21
N LEU A 17 7.23 7.43 8.50
CA LEU A 17 7.67 8.74 8.97
C LEU A 17 9.08 8.64 9.54
N ASN A 18 9.97 9.52 9.08
CA ASN A 18 11.31 9.70 9.65
C ASN A 18 11.31 10.49 10.97
N VAL A 19 10.14 10.95 11.39
CA VAL A 19 9.91 11.70 12.63
C VAL A 19 9.19 10.80 13.63
N ARG A 20 9.45 10.97 14.93
CA ARG A 20 8.80 10.20 16.01
C ARG A 20 7.31 10.54 16.21
N LYS A 21 6.63 11.09 15.20
CA LYS A 21 5.26 11.65 15.24
C LYS A 21 4.11 10.62 15.32
N CYS A 22 4.39 9.34 15.52
CA CYS A 22 3.32 8.40 15.88
C CYS A 22 2.76 8.66 17.28
N GLN A 23 3.31 9.63 18.01
CA GLN A 23 2.94 10.03 19.38
C GLN A 23 1.90 11.16 19.45
N ASP A 24 1.62 11.85 18.35
CA ASP A 24 0.47 12.77 18.28
C ASP A 24 -0.85 11.97 18.37
N PRO A 25 -1.93 12.55 18.92
CA PRO A 25 -3.20 11.83 19.13
C PRO A 25 -3.79 11.25 17.83
N GLU A 26 -3.42 11.82 16.68
CA GLU A 26 -3.85 11.37 15.35
C GLU A 26 -2.68 11.40 14.36
N CYS A 27 -2.21 10.22 13.94
CA CYS A 27 -1.28 10.09 12.82
C CYS A 27 -2.07 9.97 11.51
N ALA A 28 -1.92 10.93 10.60
CA ALA A 28 -2.59 10.93 9.30
C ALA A 28 -2.24 9.71 8.40
N PHE A 29 -1.17 9.00 8.72
CA PHE A 29 -0.71 7.81 8.01
C PHE A 29 -1.12 6.51 8.72
N TYR A 30 -1.82 6.57 9.85
CA TYR A 30 -2.23 5.38 10.56
C TYR A 30 -3.22 4.55 9.74
N LYS A 31 -2.84 3.30 9.45
CA LYS A 31 -3.75 2.25 8.96
C LYS A 31 -3.37 0.95 9.67
N THR A 32 -4.36 0.14 10.00
CA THR A 32 -4.09 -1.26 10.37
C THR A 32 -3.56 -2.04 9.16
N LYS A 33 -2.88 -3.17 9.38
CA LYS A 33 -2.42 -4.05 8.28
C LYS A 33 -3.57 -4.42 7.33
N LYS A 34 -4.71 -4.82 7.89
CA LYS A 34 -5.93 -5.14 7.13
C LYS A 34 -6.41 -3.97 6.27
N GLN A 35 -6.48 -2.75 6.84
CA GLN A 35 -6.88 -1.57 6.08
C GLN A 35 -5.90 -1.24 4.96
N PHE A 36 -4.60 -1.39 5.21
CA PHE A 36 -3.57 -1.20 4.18
C PHE A 36 -3.70 -2.22 3.04
N GLU A 37 -3.93 -3.50 3.35
CA GLU A 37 -4.14 -4.55 2.35
C GLU A 37 -5.41 -4.30 1.52
N GLN A 38 -6.51 -3.89 2.14
CA GLN A 38 -7.75 -3.54 1.44
C GLN A 38 -7.58 -2.32 0.53
N ASP A 39 -6.84 -1.31 0.97
CA ASP A 39 -6.53 -0.11 0.18
C ASP A 39 -5.64 -0.47 -1.01
N ARG A 40 -4.66 -1.35 -0.80
CA ARG A 40 -3.80 -1.90 -1.85
C ARG A 40 -4.62 -2.67 -2.88
N GLN A 41 -5.50 -3.58 -2.45
CA GLN A 41 -6.38 -4.34 -3.36
C GLN A 41 -7.24 -3.40 -4.23
N LYS A 42 -7.89 -2.40 -3.63
CA LYS A 42 -8.69 -1.41 -4.37
C LYS A 42 -7.86 -0.63 -5.39
N ALA A 43 -6.62 -0.28 -5.05
CA ALA A 43 -5.72 0.39 -5.97
C ALA A 43 -5.36 -0.51 -7.16
N LEU A 44 -5.08 -1.80 -6.91
CA LEU A 44 -4.80 -2.79 -7.96
C LEU A 44 -6.02 -3.01 -8.87
N GLU A 45 -7.21 -3.22 -8.30
CA GLU A 45 -8.47 -3.34 -9.07
C GLU A 45 -8.70 -2.13 -9.98
N ARG A 46 -8.44 -0.93 -9.46
CA ARG A 46 -8.54 0.31 -10.23
C ARG A 46 -7.52 0.36 -11.38
N ILE A 47 -6.26 0.01 -11.13
CA ILE A 47 -5.22 -0.03 -12.16
C ILE A 47 -5.58 -1.05 -13.25
N ASN A 48 -6.05 -2.23 -12.87
CA ASN A 48 -6.46 -3.28 -13.80
C ASN A 48 -7.67 -2.90 -14.66
N SER A 49 -8.52 -2.00 -14.16
CA SER A 49 -9.70 -1.48 -14.88
C SER A 49 -9.39 -0.34 -15.85
N LEU A 50 -8.14 0.16 -15.90
CA LEU A 50 -7.73 1.17 -16.88
C LEU A 50 -7.51 0.54 -18.26
N ASP A 51 -7.50 1.38 -19.30
CA ASP A 51 -7.10 0.95 -20.63
C ASP A 51 -5.66 0.42 -20.66
N GLU A 52 -5.38 -0.47 -21.61
CA GLU A 52 -4.13 -1.22 -21.71
C GLU A 52 -2.89 -0.30 -21.72
N LEU A 53 -2.90 0.72 -22.58
CA LEU A 53 -1.79 1.68 -22.68
C LEU A 53 -1.53 2.43 -21.37
N THR A 54 -2.58 2.88 -20.69
CA THR A 54 -2.45 3.56 -19.40
C THR A 54 -1.92 2.60 -18.33
N ARG A 55 -2.42 1.37 -18.30
CA ARG A 55 -1.99 0.34 -17.36
C ARG A 55 -0.52 -0.03 -17.57
N GLU A 56 -0.09 -0.30 -18.80
CA GLU A 56 1.29 -0.59 -19.16
C GLU A 56 2.23 0.53 -18.70
N ARG A 57 1.87 1.79 -19.00
CA ARG A 57 2.68 2.94 -18.58
C ARG A 57 2.81 3.06 -17.06
N ILE A 58 1.75 2.73 -16.30
CA ILE A 58 1.81 2.71 -14.83
C ILE A 58 2.76 1.60 -14.35
N ILE A 59 2.70 0.42 -14.96
CA ILE A 59 3.56 -0.71 -14.62
C ILE A 59 5.03 -0.38 -14.85
N GLU A 60 5.35 0.21 -16.00
CA GLU A 60 6.71 0.63 -16.31
C GLU A 60 7.23 1.67 -15.31
N LEU A 61 6.43 2.69 -14.98
CA LEU A 61 6.86 3.80 -14.12
C LEU A 61 6.98 3.45 -12.64
N TYR A 62 6.05 2.63 -12.11
CA TYR A 62 5.91 2.43 -10.67
C TYR A 62 6.20 0.99 -10.21
N TYR A 63 6.19 0.02 -11.13
CA TYR A 63 6.37 -1.40 -10.82
C TYR A 63 7.58 -2.03 -11.53
N ASP A 64 8.43 -1.21 -12.17
CA ASP A 64 9.64 -1.65 -12.86
C ASP A 64 9.34 -2.68 -13.96
N GLY A 65 8.20 -2.52 -14.65
CA GLY A 65 7.78 -3.45 -15.72
C GLY A 65 7.15 -4.76 -15.21
N ARG A 66 7.05 -4.98 -13.89
CA ARG A 66 6.56 -6.24 -13.31
C ARG A 66 5.04 -6.31 -13.25
N MET A 67 4.44 -6.84 -14.32
CA MET A 67 2.99 -7.10 -14.43
C MET A 67 2.46 -8.06 -13.35
N GLU A 68 3.30 -9.01 -12.91
CA GLU A 68 2.98 -10.03 -11.90
C GLU A 68 2.55 -9.44 -10.53
N LEU A 69 2.88 -8.16 -10.27
CA LEU A 69 2.51 -7.48 -9.04
C LEU A 69 1.08 -6.92 -9.05
N LEU A 70 0.45 -6.88 -10.23
CA LEU A 70 -0.92 -6.41 -10.45
C LEU A 70 -1.92 -7.53 -10.72
N GLU A 71 -1.43 -8.68 -11.17
CA GLU A 71 -2.20 -9.91 -11.27
C GLU A 71 -2.41 -10.42 -9.84
N GLY A 72 -3.56 -10.11 -9.24
CA GLY A 72 -3.93 -10.69 -7.96
C GLY A 72 -3.92 -12.21 -8.11
N GLU A 73 -3.34 -12.92 -7.14
CA GLU A 73 -3.54 -14.37 -6.98
C GLU A 73 -5.03 -14.65 -7.19
N GLU A 74 -5.35 -15.33 -8.30
CA GLU A 74 -6.67 -15.90 -8.51
C GLU A 74 -6.96 -16.72 -7.26
N ALA A 75 -7.99 -16.32 -6.51
CA ALA A 75 -8.54 -17.14 -5.46
C ALA A 75 -9.05 -18.43 -6.12
N SER A 76 -8.18 -19.45 -6.14
CA SER A 76 -8.54 -20.84 -6.45
C SER A 76 -9.35 -21.45 -5.31
#